data_AF-A0A3B1DPZ6-F1
#
_entry.id   AF-A0A3B1DPZ6-F1
#
_cell.length_a   1.000
_cell.length_b   1.000
_cell.length_c   1.000
_cell.angle_alpha   90.00
_cell.angle_beta   90.00
_cell.angle_gamma   90.00
#
_symmetry.space_group_name_H-M   'P 1'
#
loop_
_entity.id
_entity.type
_entity.pdbx_description
1 polymer ?
#
loop_
_entity_poly.entity_id
_entity_poly.type
_entity_poly.pdbx_seq_one_letter_code
_entity_poly.pdbx_strand_id
1 'polypeptide(L)'
;MDEQDDLNLAKRAAAGDKVAREAVACLAHPLIQQQTNRFCKRFCLKNYIYSRCTLDSKWGLQTEDAPFCDWGNHSYAWMLEELVGPKPLRAFLGRNGASLNTYFYSIVHSLPFYERWKNFRFGRRLHIPACIQKISPLAGKVFLWMIDQHPIASMAQKAEKNEADIFDLAEEIIAVLTENGKLYLLNAPKTVSLTELGENDDPDTEDRIGDIVDDSWNPEKEQQRQLIAEGMKRLTAVEHFVLETMVIENREAKNILKGFILLGISIKPGVAPEKTNRQQLFYFKRKALAKLRKVSKLGACRT
;
A
#
# COMPACT_ATOMS: atom_id res chain seq x y z
N MET A 1 -27.54 -7.75 -7.76
CA MET A 1 -28.01 -7.56 -6.37
C MET A 1 -28.58 -6.15 -6.33
N ASP A 2 -29.82 -6.02 -5.88
CA ASP A 2 -30.53 -4.74 -5.92
C ASP A 2 -29.84 -3.71 -5.00
N GLU A 3 -29.84 -2.43 -5.35
CA GLU A 3 -29.22 -1.34 -4.56
C GLU A 3 -29.72 -1.33 -3.11
N GLN A 4 -31.01 -1.66 -2.95
CA GLN A 4 -31.67 -1.78 -1.66
C GLN A 4 -31.15 -2.97 -0.84
N ASP A 5 -30.77 -4.06 -1.49
CA ASP A 5 -30.22 -5.25 -0.83
C ASP A 5 -28.81 -4.99 -0.30
N ASP A 6 -27.97 -4.30 -1.07
CA ASP A 6 -26.61 -3.90 -0.66
C ASP A 6 -26.64 -2.94 0.53
N LEU A 7 -27.56 -1.97 0.50
CA LEU A 7 -27.73 -1.01 1.60
C LEU A 7 -28.23 -1.69 2.87
N ASN A 8 -29.21 -2.59 2.74
CA ASN A 8 -29.73 -3.37 3.86
C ASN A 8 -28.65 -4.31 4.43
N LEU A 9 -27.84 -4.92 3.57
CA LEU A 9 -26.72 -5.77 3.95
C LEU A 9 -25.67 -4.98 4.75
N ALA A 10 -25.27 -3.79 4.26
CA ALA A 10 -24.32 -2.93 4.94
C ALA A 10 -24.83 -2.46 6.32
N LYS A 11 -26.11 -2.07 6.42
CA LYS A 11 -26.73 -1.67 7.70
C LYS A 11 -26.78 -2.83 8.71
N ARG A 12 -27.18 -4.02 8.27
CA ARG A 12 -27.21 -5.23 9.13
C ARG A 12 -25.82 -5.63 9.60
N ALA A 13 -24.84 -5.59 8.70
CA ALA A 13 -23.44 -5.87 9.04
C ALA A 13 -22.89 -4.85 10.05
N ALA A 14 -23.18 -3.55 9.87
CA ALA A 14 -22.80 -2.49 10.80
C ALA A 14 -23.49 -2.58 12.17
N ALA A 15 -24.70 -3.13 12.23
CA ALA A 15 -25.44 -3.40 13.46
C ALA A 15 -24.93 -4.66 14.20
N GLY A 16 -24.03 -5.43 13.58
CA GLY A 16 -23.41 -6.60 14.19
C GLY A 16 -24.07 -7.93 13.85
N ASP A 17 -24.93 -8.01 12.84
CA ASP A 17 -25.43 -9.29 12.34
C ASP A 17 -24.27 -10.14 11.77
N LYS A 18 -24.11 -11.36 12.27
CA LYS A 18 -23.00 -12.26 11.90
C LYS A 18 -23.10 -12.69 10.44
N VAL A 19 -24.30 -13.05 9.97
CA VAL A 19 -24.52 -13.53 8.60
C VAL A 19 -24.25 -12.41 7.59
N ALA A 20 -24.71 -11.20 7.91
CA ALA A 20 -24.44 -10.03 7.08
C ALA A 20 -22.95 -9.67 7.06
N ARG A 21 -22.24 -9.76 8.20
CA ARG A 21 -20.80 -9.52 8.27
C ARG A 21 -20.00 -10.52 7.44
N GLU A 22 -20.36 -11.80 7.48
CA GLU A 22 -19.74 -12.84 6.67
C GLU A 22 -19.96 -12.58 5.17
N ALA A 23 -21.19 -12.25 4.77
CA ALA A 23 -21.49 -11.92 3.37
C ALA A 23 -20.71 -10.71 2.87
N VAL A 24 -20.62 -9.63 3.66
CA VAL A 24 -19.82 -8.45 3.31
C VAL A 24 -18.32 -8.76 3.28
N ALA A 25 -17.82 -9.56 4.23
CA ALA A 25 -16.42 -9.99 4.23
C ALA A 25 -16.08 -10.84 2.99
N CYS A 26 -16.99 -11.71 2.54
CA CYS A 26 -16.84 -12.46 1.29
C CYS A 26 -16.75 -11.55 0.07
N LEU A 27 -17.55 -10.46 0.03
CA LEU A 27 -17.47 -9.46 -1.04
C LEU A 27 -16.14 -8.69 -1.04
N ALA A 28 -15.64 -8.31 0.15
CA ALA A 28 -14.38 -7.57 0.28
C ALA A 28 -13.12 -8.45 0.12
N HIS A 29 -13.22 -9.76 0.40
CA HIS A 29 -12.10 -10.70 0.40
C HIS A 29 -11.20 -10.64 -0.86
N PRO A 30 -11.72 -10.74 -2.10
CA PRO A 30 -10.87 -10.71 -3.29
C PRO A 30 -10.10 -9.39 -3.45
N LEU A 31 -10.73 -8.26 -3.11
CA LEU A 31 -10.09 -6.94 -3.15
C LEU A 31 -8.97 -6.83 -2.11
N ILE A 32 -9.24 -7.28 -0.88
CA ILE A 32 -8.25 -7.31 0.20
C ILE A 32 -7.09 -8.22 -0.19
N GLN A 33 -7.36 -9.43 -0.69
CA GLN A 33 -6.31 -10.38 -1.06
C GLN A 33 -5.41 -9.81 -2.16
N GLN A 34 -5.98 -9.19 -3.20
CA GLN A 34 -5.21 -8.56 -4.27
C GLN A 34 -4.30 -7.45 -3.72
N GLN A 35 -4.84 -6.59 -2.86
CA GLN A 35 -4.17 -5.36 -2.43
C GLN A 35 -3.18 -5.58 -1.30
N THR A 36 -3.51 -6.44 -0.34
CA THR A 36 -2.55 -6.93 0.67
C THR A 36 -1.37 -7.61 0.01
N ASN A 37 -1.58 -8.44 -1.02
CA ASN A 37 -0.50 -9.09 -1.75
C ASN A 37 0.41 -8.05 -2.43
N ARG A 38 -0.18 -7.07 -3.14
CA ARG A 38 0.54 -5.96 -3.77
C ARG A 38 1.34 -5.13 -2.76
N PHE A 39 0.71 -4.71 -1.66
CA PHE A 39 1.32 -3.83 -0.67
C PHE A 39 2.42 -4.57 0.11
N CYS A 40 2.14 -5.78 0.60
CA CYS A 40 3.11 -6.56 1.37
C CYS A 40 4.34 -6.91 0.53
N LYS A 41 4.18 -7.36 -0.71
CA LYS A 41 5.31 -7.74 -1.58
C LYS A 41 6.31 -6.60 -1.78
N ARG A 42 5.84 -5.37 -1.92
CA ARG A 42 6.69 -4.17 -2.07
C ARG A 42 7.66 -3.99 -0.90
N PHE A 43 7.31 -4.46 0.29
CA PHE A 43 8.10 -4.26 1.51
C PHE A 43 8.52 -5.58 2.20
N CYS A 44 8.39 -6.73 1.52
CA CYS A 44 8.67 -8.06 2.06
C CYS A 44 10.18 -8.40 2.16
N LEU A 45 11.05 -7.38 2.27
CA LEU A 45 12.51 -7.46 2.11
C LEU A 45 13.16 -8.64 2.82
N LYS A 46 13.07 -8.67 4.15
CA LYS A 46 13.71 -9.70 4.98
C LYS A 46 12.82 -10.94 5.09
N ASN A 47 11.52 -10.75 5.23
CA ASN A 47 10.58 -11.85 5.50
C ASN A 47 10.46 -12.82 4.32
N TYR A 48 10.69 -12.36 3.09
CA TYR A 48 10.73 -13.26 1.93
C TYR A 48 11.80 -14.36 2.07
N ILE A 49 12.91 -14.08 2.77
CA ILE A 49 14.02 -15.01 2.92
C ILE A 49 13.82 -15.92 4.14
N TYR A 50 13.19 -15.41 5.20
CA TYR A 50 13.10 -16.12 6.49
C TYR A 50 11.75 -16.76 6.79
N SER A 51 10.72 -16.42 6.02
CA SER A 51 9.34 -16.79 6.35
C SER A 51 8.56 -17.23 5.12
N ARG A 52 7.59 -18.12 5.36
CA ARG A 52 6.60 -18.52 4.38
C ARG A 52 5.51 -17.46 4.30
N CYS A 53 5.22 -16.95 3.10
CA CYS A 53 4.17 -15.96 2.95
C CYS A 53 2.79 -16.58 3.22
N THR A 54 1.97 -15.90 4.02
CA THR A 54 0.60 -16.35 4.34
C THR A 54 -0.43 -15.88 3.31
N LEU A 55 -0.10 -14.86 2.51
CA LEU A 55 -0.99 -14.27 1.50
C LEU A 55 -0.86 -14.93 0.12
N ASP A 56 0.32 -15.46 -0.18
CA ASP A 56 0.64 -16.07 -1.46
C ASP A 56 1.58 -17.25 -1.21
N SER A 57 1.05 -18.46 -1.37
CA SER A 57 1.80 -19.68 -1.13
C SER A 57 3.00 -19.85 -2.05
N LYS A 58 3.06 -19.13 -3.19
CA LYS A 58 4.19 -19.17 -4.12
C LYS A 58 5.28 -18.15 -3.79
N TRP A 59 5.06 -17.29 -2.79
CA TRP A 59 5.97 -16.21 -2.42
C TRP A 59 6.66 -16.48 -1.08
N GLY A 60 7.91 -16.08 -0.94
CA GLY A 60 8.72 -16.32 0.26
C GLY A 60 9.37 -17.71 0.29
N LEU A 61 9.95 -18.04 1.43
CA LEU A 61 10.64 -19.31 1.64
C LEU A 61 9.62 -20.46 1.67
N GLN A 62 9.90 -21.53 0.92
CA GLN A 62 8.98 -22.66 0.71
C GLN A 62 9.36 -23.92 1.51
N THR A 63 10.31 -23.82 2.43
CA THR A 63 10.70 -24.94 3.30
C THR A 63 9.63 -25.19 4.36
N GLU A 64 9.33 -26.46 4.64
CA GLU A 64 8.29 -26.84 5.60
C GLU A 64 8.56 -26.33 7.03
N ASP A 65 9.84 -26.17 7.39
CA ASP A 65 10.27 -25.67 8.71
C ASP A 65 10.26 -24.14 8.85
N ALA A 66 9.91 -23.39 7.80
CA ALA A 66 9.92 -21.93 7.85
C ALA A 66 8.69 -21.37 8.58
N PRO A 67 8.84 -20.39 9.49
CA PRO A 67 7.72 -19.75 10.15
C PRO A 67 6.85 -18.96 9.16
N PHE A 68 5.55 -18.89 9.44
CA PHE A 68 4.62 -18.08 8.65
C PHE A 68 4.86 -16.57 8.86
N CYS A 69 4.65 -15.78 7.81
CA CYS A 69 4.81 -14.34 7.85
C CYS A 69 3.63 -13.67 8.59
N ASP A 70 3.86 -13.29 9.84
CA ASP A 70 2.87 -12.58 10.66
C ASP A 70 2.36 -11.30 10.01
N TRP A 71 3.23 -10.60 9.29
CA TRP A 71 2.89 -9.33 8.66
C TRP A 71 1.90 -9.44 7.51
N GLY A 72 1.86 -10.59 6.84
CA GLY A 72 0.81 -10.88 5.86
C GLY A 72 -0.55 -10.91 6.54
N ASN A 73 -0.65 -11.68 7.63
CA ASN A 73 -1.87 -11.83 8.42
C ASN A 73 -2.33 -10.51 9.03
N HIS A 74 -1.41 -9.77 9.66
CA HIS A 74 -1.72 -8.46 10.23
C HIS A 74 -2.21 -7.45 9.18
N SER A 75 -1.59 -7.44 7.99
CA SER A 75 -2.03 -6.55 6.90
C SER A 75 -3.42 -6.91 6.38
N TYR A 76 -3.71 -8.20 6.29
CA TYR A 76 -5.04 -8.69 5.90
C TYR A 76 -6.10 -8.34 6.93
N ALA A 77 -5.84 -8.62 8.22
CA ALA A 77 -6.75 -8.28 9.31
C ALA A 77 -7.05 -6.78 9.36
N TRP A 78 -6.01 -5.94 9.22
CA TRP A 78 -6.16 -4.49 9.20
C TRP A 78 -7.04 -4.01 8.04
N MET A 79 -6.82 -4.51 6.81
CA MET A 79 -7.64 -4.11 5.66
C MET A 79 -9.09 -4.60 5.79
N LEU A 80 -9.30 -5.79 6.37
CA LEU A 80 -10.63 -6.32 6.64
C LEU A 80 -11.39 -5.42 7.61
N GLU A 81 -10.75 -4.99 8.70
CA GLU A 81 -11.34 -4.07 9.68
C GLU A 81 -11.62 -2.68 9.07
N GLU A 82 -10.71 -2.15 8.26
CA GLU A 82 -10.87 -0.84 7.63
C GLU A 82 -11.96 -0.78 6.55
N LEU A 83 -12.32 -1.90 5.92
CA LEU A 83 -13.34 -1.96 4.87
C LEU A 83 -14.69 -2.45 5.39
N VAL A 84 -14.68 -3.48 6.24
CA VAL A 84 -15.88 -4.18 6.72
C VAL A 84 -16.24 -3.73 8.14
N GLY A 85 -15.48 -2.81 8.73
CA GLY A 85 -15.78 -2.23 10.03
C GLY A 85 -17.12 -1.48 10.06
N PRO A 86 -17.65 -1.20 11.26
CA PRO A 86 -18.94 -0.52 11.40
C PRO A 86 -18.93 0.91 10.85
N LYS A 87 -17.78 1.60 10.88
CA LYS A 87 -17.62 2.97 10.37
C LYS A 87 -17.81 3.05 8.85
N PRO A 88 -17.04 2.35 8.00
CA PRO A 88 -17.19 2.41 6.54
C PRO A 88 -18.56 1.90 6.07
N LEU A 89 -19.13 0.91 6.75
CA LEU A 89 -20.46 0.37 6.39
C LEU A 89 -21.61 1.33 6.71
N ARG A 90 -21.51 2.13 7.78
CA ARG A 90 -22.49 3.19 8.06
C ARG A 90 -22.42 4.34 7.07
N ALA A 91 -21.24 4.58 6.51
CA ALA A 91 -21.01 5.62 5.50
C ALA A 91 -21.52 5.21 4.10
N PHE A 92 -21.80 3.93 3.87
CA PHE A 92 -22.35 3.45 2.61
C PHE A 92 -23.83 3.82 2.47
N LEU A 93 -24.17 4.59 1.43
CA LEU A 93 -25.53 5.07 1.16
C LEU A 93 -26.15 4.50 -0.13
N GLY A 94 -25.42 3.71 -0.92
CA GLY A 94 -25.92 3.10 -2.16
C GLY A 94 -26.17 4.05 -3.34
N ARG A 95 -26.08 5.38 -3.13
CA ARG A 95 -26.47 6.42 -4.10
C ARG A 95 -25.87 6.21 -5.50
N ASN A 96 -26.67 6.52 -6.53
CA ASN A 96 -26.35 6.40 -7.97
C ASN A 96 -26.15 4.94 -8.46
N GLY A 97 -26.80 3.95 -7.84
CA GLY A 97 -26.65 2.55 -8.22
C GLY A 97 -25.27 1.98 -7.89
N ALA A 98 -24.54 2.60 -6.96
CA ALA A 98 -23.21 2.15 -6.57
C ALA A 98 -23.31 0.89 -5.70
N SER A 99 -22.85 -0.24 -6.23
CA SER A 99 -22.77 -1.49 -5.46
C SER A 99 -21.78 -1.37 -4.29
N LEU A 100 -21.99 -2.19 -3.26
CA LEU A 100 -21.08 -2.27 -2.12
C LEU A 100 -19.66 -2.65 -2.55
N ASN A 101 -19.52 -3.49 -3.58
CA ASN A 101 -18.24 -3.88 -4.16
C ASN A 101 -17.52 -2.68 -4.82
N THR A 102 -18.25 -1.86 -5.58
CA THR A 102 -17.71 -0.63 -6.20
C THR A 102 -17.23 0.36 -5.14
N TYR A 103 -17.96 0.46 -4.04
CA TYR A 103 -17.58 1.28 -2.89
C TYR A 103 -16.28 0.78 -2.23
N PHE A 104 -16.15 -0.52 -1.96
CA PHE A 104 -14.89 -1.05 -1.44
C PHE A 104 -13.73 -0.87 -2.42
N TYR A 105 -13.97 -1.09 -3.71
CA TYR A 105 -12.96 -0.93 -4.74
C TYR A 105 -12.37 0.49 -4.73
N SER A 106 -13.21 1.53 -4.66
CA SER A 106 -12.75 2.92 -4.64
C SER A 106 -11.93 3.24 -3.39
N ILE A 107 -12.30 2.71 -2.22
CA ILE A 107 -11.56 2.90 -0.97
C ILE A 107 -10.17 2.28 -1.07
N VAL A 108 -10.07 1.00 -1.44
CA VAL A 108 -8.79 0.27 -1.39
C VAL A 108 -7.78 0.80 -2.41
N HIS A 109 -8.26 1.30 -3.55
CA HIS A 109 -7.40 1.88 -4.58
C HIS A 109 -7.05 3.35 -4.35
N SER A 110 -7.60 3.98 -3.32
CA SER A 110 -7.31 5.37 -2.98
C SER A 110 -5.91 5.53 -2.35
N LEU A 111 -5.24 6.65 -2.68
CA LEU A 111 -3.96 7.01 -2.07
C LEU A 111 -4.02 7.12 -0.53
N PRO A 112 -5.08 7.71 0.08
CA PRO A 112 -5.14 7.80 1.54
C PRO A 112 -5.20 6.42 2.22
N PHE A 113 -5.90 5.44 1.63
CA PHE A 113 -5.94 4.08 2.17
C PHE A 113 -4.55 3.44 2.18
N TYR A 114 -3.77 3.62 1.11
CA TYR A 114 -2.39 3.15 1.03
C TYR A 114 -1.48 3.79 2.09
N GLU A 115 -1.61 5.10 2.33
CA GLU A 115 -0.83 5.79 3.36
C GLU A 115 -1.22 5.36 4.78
N ARG A 116 -2.51 5.15 5.06
CA ARG A 116 -2.95 4.56 6.35
C ARG A 116 -2.39 3.16 6.56
N TRP A 117 -2.40 2.31 5.52
CA TRP A 117 -1.78 0.98 5.59
C TRP A 117 -0.29 1.05 5.88
N LYS A 118 0.45 1.97 5.23
CA LYS A 118 1.89 2.19 5.49
C LYS A 118 2.13 2.63 6.93
N ASN A 119 1.31 3.55 7.45
CA ASN A 119 1.41 4.04 8.83
C ASN A 119 1.17 2.92 9.83
N PHE A 120 0.18 2.07 9.59
CA PHE A 120 -0.06 0.86 10.39
C PHE A 120 1.16 -0.09 10.32
N ARG A 121 1.65 -0.37 9.11
CA ARG A 121 2.65 -1.42 8.86
C ARG A 121 4.05 -1.10 9.37
N PHE A 122 4.48 0.16 9.25
CA PHE A 122 5.86 0.58 9.56
C PHE A 122 5.93 1.52 10.76
N GLY A 123 4.80 1.80 11.40
CA GLY A 123 4.68 2.92 12.31
C GLY A 123 4.68 4.25 11.56
N ARG A 124 4.18 5.29 12.22
CA ARG A 124 4.05 6.62 11.64
C ARG A 124 5.43 7.18 11.30
N ARG A 125 5.73 7.33 10.01
CA ARG A 125 6.78 8.24 9.52
C ARG A 125 6.21 9.63 9.25
N LEU A 126 5.20 10.04 10.01
CA LEU A 126 4.74 11.41 10.00
C LEU A 126 5.81 12.22 10.73
N HIS A 127 6.55 13.02 9.97
CA HIS A 127 7.46 13.99 10.53
C HIS A 127 6.66 14.88 11.49
N ILE A 128 6.90 14.76 12.80
CA ILE A 128 6.37 15.69 13.78
C ILE A 128 7.13 17.00 13.60
N PRO A 129 6.49 18.10 13.17
CA PRO A 129 7.17 19.37 12.95
C PRO A 129 8.00 19.78 14.17
N ALA A 130 9.19 20.35 13.96
CA ALA A 130 10.06 20.77 15.05
C ALA A 130 9.39 21.79 15.98
N CYS A 131 8.43 22.58 15.48
CA CYS A 131 7.62 23.50 16.30
C CYS A 131 6.77 22.75 17.34
N ILE A 132 6.22 21.57 17.02
CA ILE A 132 5.45 20.75 17.96
C ILE A 132 6.36 20.04 18.96
N GLN A 133 7.53 19.58 18.51
CA GLN A 133 8.49 18.90 19.40
C GLN A 133 9.03 19.82 20.50
N LYS A 134 9.02 21.13 20.27
CA LYS A 134 9.45 22.15 21.24
C LYS A 134 8.42 22.43 22.35
N ILE A 135 7.15 22.11 22.13
CA ILE A 135 6.06 22.37 23.11
C ILE A 135 6.21 21.43 24.31
N SER A 136 6.20 20.12 24.05
CA SER A 136 6.24 19.10 25.11
C SER A 136 6.64 17.73 24.55
N PRO A 137 7.29 16.86 25.34
CA PRO A 137 7.52 15.45 24.97
C PRO A 137 6.23 14.71 24.61
N LEU A 138 5.08 15.15 25.15
CA LEU A 138 3.76 14.59 24.88
C LEU A 138 3.06 15.22 23.68
N ALA A 139 3.44 16.44 23.27
CA ALA A 139 2.81 17.15 22.16
C ALA A 139 2.91 16.38 20.84
N GLY A 140 4.03 15.68 20.64
CA GLY A 140 4.20 14.79 19.49
C GLY A 140 3.16 13.67 19.44
N LYS A 141 2.82 13.05 20.58
CA LYS A 141 1.80 11.99 20.66
C LYS A 141 0.40 12.55 20.47
N VAL A 142 0.10 13.69 21.10
CA VAL A 142 -1.21 14.37 20.99
C VAL A 142 -1.45 14.86 19.57
N PHE A 143 -0.48 15.49 18.92
CA PHE A 143 -0.56 15.86 17.50
C PHE A 143 -0.90 14.67 16.60
N LEU A 144 -0.23 13.54 16.83
CA LEU A 144 -0.51 12.31 16.11
C LEU A 144 -1.95 11.79 16.40
N TRP A 145 -2.45 11.86 17.62
CA TRP A 145 -3.83 11.49 17.92
C TRP A 145 -4.87 12.44 17.34
N MET A 146 -4.54 13.73 17.20
CA MET A 146 -5.37 14.74 16.54
C MET A 146 -5.50 14.45 15.04
N ILE A 147 -4.41 14.08 14.36
CA ILE A 147 -4.45 13.61 12.96
C ILE A 147 -5.38 12.40 12.81
N ASP A 148 -5.37 11.48 13.79
CA ASP A 148 -6.21 10.27 13.80
C ASP A 148 -7.65 10.52 14.27
N GLN A 149 -8.01 11.77 14.62
CA GLN A 149 -9.33 12.17 15.11
C GLN A 149 -9.79 11.37 16.34
N HIS A 150 -8.86 11.02 17.24
CA HIS A 150 -9.25 10.47 18.53
C HIS A 150 -10.03 11.52 19.36
N PRO A 151 -11.06 11.14 20.12
CA PRO A 151 -11.70 12.06 21.05
C PRO A 151 -10.75 12.39 22.22
N ILE A 152 -10.82 13.60 22.75
CA ILE A 152 -9.93 14.12 23.82
C ILE A 152 -9.95 13.19 25.05
N ALA A 153 -11.12 12.69 25.44
CA ALA A 153 -11.27 11.70 26.51
C ALA A 153 -10.41 10.44 26.30
N SER A 154 -10.33 9.92 25.06
CA SER A 154 -9.49 8.76 24.73
C SER A 154 -8.01 9.09 24.74
N MET A 155 -7.64 10.31 24.34
CA MET A 155 -6.26 10.79 24.40
C MET A 155 -5.78 10.95 25.85
N ALA A 156 -6.61 11.54 26.70
CA ALA A 156 -6.36 11.74 28.13
C ALA A 156 -6.16 10.41 28.86
N GLN A 157 -7.04 9.43 28.59
CA GLN A 157 -6.90 8.09 29.14
C GLN A 157 -5.60 7.39 28.72
N LYS A 158 -5.20 7.51 27.44
CA LYS A 158 -3.94 6.93 26.93
C LYS A 158 -2.69 7.66 27.41
N ALA A 159 -2.81 8.93 27.76
CA ALA A 159 -1.72 9.76 28.26
C ALA A 159 -1.59 9.73 29.79
N GLU A 160 -2.52 9.08 30.50
CA GLU A 160 -2.64 9.12 31.96
C GLU A 160 -2.69 10.57 32.50
N LYS A 161 -3.42 11.44 31.79
CA LYS A 161 -3.57 12.86 32.11
C LYS A 161 -5.03 13.29 32.18
N ASN A 162 -5.27 14.46 32.76
CA ASN A 162 -6.59 15.06 32.78
C ASN A 162 -7.01 15.53 31.37
N GLU A 163 -8.32 15.52 31.11
CA GLU A 163 -8.87 15.96 29.82
C GLU A 163 -8.60 17.43 29.55
N ALA A 164 -8.62 18.28 30.58
CA ALA A 164 -8.27 19.71 30.47
C ALA A 164 -6.83 19.90 29.97
N ASP A 165 -5.86 19.19 30.54
CA ASP A 165 -4.45 19.30 30.13
C ASP A 165 -4.22 18.89 28.68
N ILE A 166 -4.98 17.91 28.17
CA ILE A 166 -4.89 17.47 26.77
C ILE A 166 -5.63 18.44 25.84
N PHE A 167 -6.74 19.02 26.31
CA PHE A 167 -7.47 20.06 25.59
C PHE A 167 -6.58 21.29 25.37
N ASP A 168 -5.97 21.79 26.44
CA ASP A 168 -5.07 22.96 26.39
C ASP A 168 -3.86 22.67 25.48
N LEU A 169 -3.29 21.47 25.56
CA LEU A 169 -2.17 21.07 24.69
C LEU A 169 -2.60 20.95 23.22
N ALA A 170 -3.83 20.52 22.94
CA ALA A 170 -4.37 20.46 21.58
C ALA A 170 -4.61 21.87 20.99
N GLU A 171 -5.15 22.79 21.79
CA GLU A 171 -5.29 24.20 21.44
C GLU A 171 -3.93 24.85 21.15
N GLU A 172 -2.93 24.59 22.01
CA GLU A 172 -1.57 25.09 21.83
C GLU A 172 -0.92 24.55 20.55
N ILE A 173 -1.14 23.26 20.24
CA ILE A 173 -0.68 22.67 18.97
C ILE A 173 -1.35 23.35 17.77
N ILE A 174 -2.65 23.65 17.84
CA ILE A 174 -3.38 24.35 16.77
C ILE A 174 -2.85 25.78 16.60
N ALA A 175 -2.65 26.51 17.69
CA ALA A 175 -2.09 27.86 17.66
C ALA A 175 -0.71 27.89 17.00
N VAL A 176 0.21 27.03 17.46
CA VAL A 176 1.57 26.92 16.93
C VAL A 176 1.58 26.48 15.46
N LEU A 177 0.68 25.58 15.05
CA LEU A 177 0.54 25.18 13.65
C LEU A 177 -0.05 26.29 12.77
N THR A 178 -0.94 27.12 13.32
CA THR A 178 -1.55 28.26 12.62
C THR A 178 -0.52 29.37 12.40
N GLU A 179 0.25 29.73 13.43
CA GLU A 179 1.34 30.71 13.34
C GLU A 179 2.41 30.33 12.31
N ASN A 180 2.68 29.02 12.16
CA ASN A 180 3.66 28.50 11.21
C ASN A 180 3.07 28.18 9.82
N GLY A 181 1.80 28.47 9.56
CA GLY A 181 1.14 28.18 8.28
C GLY A 181 1.05 26.69 7.95
N LYS A 182 1.08 25.82 8.96
CA LYS A 182 1.13 24.35 8.84
C LYS A 182 -0.15 23.66 9.33
N LEU A 183 -1.24 24.41 9.50
CA LEU A 183 -2.53 23.88 9.94
C LEU A 183 -3.05 22.75 9.03
N TYR A 184 -2.71 22.79 7.74
CA TYR A 184 -3.03 21.75 6.76
C TYR A 184 -2.55 20.33 7.16
N LEU A 185 -1.57 20.21 8.07
CA LEU A 185 -1.09 18.91 8.56
C LEU A 185 -2.10 18.17 9.44
N LEU A 186 -3.02 18.90 10.09
CA LEU A 186 -4.14 18.30 10.82
C LEU A 186 -5.24 17.81 9.86
N ASN A 187 -5.26 18.35 8.64
CA ASN A 187 -6.21 17.99 7.58
C ASN A 187 -5.64 16.85 6.73
N ALA A 188 -5.31 15.71 7.35
CA ALA A 188 -4.98 14.52 6.60
C ALA A 188 -6.14 14.20 5.63
N PRO A 189 -5.88 14.01 4.32
CA PRO A 189 -6.95 13.79 3.36
C PRO A 189 -7.74 12.55 3.78
N LYS A 190 -9.00 12.76 4.14
CA LYS A 190 -9.95 11.66 4.26
C LYS A 190 -10.05 10.99 2.89
N THR A 191 -10.29 9.69 2.89
CA THR A 191 -10.92 9.06 1.74
C THR A 191 -12.29 9.70 1.62
N VAL A 192 -12.39 10.76 0.81
CA VAL A 192 -13.66 11.38 0.45
C VAL A 192 -14.40 10.32 -0.34
N SER A 193 -15.51 9.84 0.23
CA SER A 193 -16.41 8.99 -0.52
C SER A 193 -16.94 9.81 -1.69
N LEU A 194 -16.97 9.24 -2.89
CA LEU A 194 -17.58 9.85 -4.09
C LEU A 194 -19.07 10.21 -3.88
N THR A 195 -19.65 9.87 -2.72
CA THR A 195 -21.00 10.24 -2.28
C THR A 195 -21.10 11.61 -1.59
N GLU A 196 -20.00 12.32 -1.31
CA GLU A 196 -20.00 13.67 -0.69
C GLU A 196 -20.04 14.84 -1.69
N LEU A 197 -20.04 14.58 -3.01
CA LEU A 197 -20.09 15.62 -4.05
C LEU A 197 -21.48 16.21 -4.29
N GLY A 198 -22.20 16.54 -3.22
CA GLY A 198 -23.51 17.14 -3.35
C GLY A 198 -24.04 17.63 -2.02
N GLU A 199 -23.61 18.82 -1.62
CA GLU A 199 -24.49 19.92 -1.24
C GLU A 199 -23.62 21.14 -0.86
N ASN A 200 -23.78 22.21 -1.64
CA ASN A 200 -23.20 23.55 -1.56
C ASN A 200 -21.82 23.76 -2.19
N ASP A 201 -21.87 24.22 -3.44
CA ASP A 201 -20.81 24.95 -4.14
C ASP A 201 -20.37 26.16 -3.30
N ASP A 202 -19.07 26.20 -2.95
CA ASP A 202 -18.33 27.43 -2.68
C ASP A 202 -17.26 27.54 -3.78
N PRO A 203 -17.16 28.67 -4.51
CA PRO A 203 -16.41 28.75 -5.75
C PRO A 203 -14.94 29.05 -5.45
N ASP A 204 -14.19 28.06 -4.97
CA ASP A 204 -12.71 28.07 -4.96
C ASP A 204 -12.16 26.64 -4.92
N THR A 205 -12.79 25.74 -5.67
CA THR A 205 -12.29 24.37 -5.83
C THR A 205 -11.30 24.34 -6.99
N GLU A 206 -10.02 24.59 -6.69
CA GLU A 206 -8.94 24.16 -7.58
C GLU A 206 -9.07 22.66 -7.84
N ASP A 207 -9.14 22.32 -9.13
CA ASP A 207 -9.20 20.99 -9.71
C ASP A 207 -8.34 19.97 -8.96
N ARG A 208 -8.96 19.17 -8.10
CA ARG A 208 -8.39 17.89 -7.65
C ARG A 208 -8.81 16.78 -8.59
N ILE A 209 -8.32 16.85 -9.81
CA ILE A 209 -8.16 15.68 -10.66
C ILE A 209 -7.07 14.85 -9.99
N GLY A 210 -7.46 13.94 -9.09
CA GLY A 210 -6.58 12.84 -8.73
C GLY A 210 -6.34 12.03 -9.99
N ASP A 211 -5.08 11.78 -10.34
CA ASP A 211 -4.70 10.86 -11.41
C ASP A 211 -5.30 9.47 -11.14
N ILE A 212 -6.52 9.25 -11.62
CA ILE A 212 -7.10 7.93 -11.74
C ILE A 212 -6.21 7.23 -12.76
N VAL A 213 -5.51 6.18 -12.34
CA VAL A 213 -4.77 5.33 -13.27
C VAL A 213 -5.80 4.77 -14.24
N ASP A 214 -5.77 5.27 -15.47
CA ASP A 214 -6.62 4.79 -16.54
C ASP A 214 -6.26 3.32 -16.84
N ASP A 215 -7.06 2.43 -16.26
CA ASP A 215 -7.03 0.98 -16.48
C ASP A 215 -8.04 0.57 -17.57
N SER A 216 -8.44 1.51 -18.43
CA SER A 216 -9.15 1.18 -19.66
C SER A 216 -8.35 0.14 -20.45
N TRP A 217 -9.07 -0.87 -20.96
CA TRP A 217 -8.49 -1.93 -21.75
C TRP A 217 -7.88 -1.32 -23.02
N ASN A 218 -6.55 -1.23 -23.05
CA ASN A 218 -5.80 -0.76 -24.20
C ASN A 218 -5.18 -1.98 -24.92
N PRO A 219 -5.60 -2.30 -26.16
CA PRO A 219 -5.09 -3.44 -26.91
C PRO A 219 -3.58 -3.36 -27.17
N GLU A 220 -3.01 -2.15 -27.26
CA GLU A 220 -1.57 -1.96 -27.41
C GLU A 220 -0.81 -2.31 -26.12
N LYS A 221 -1.36 -1.98 -24.93
CA LYS A 221 -0.76 -2.37 -23.64
C LYS A 221 -0.76 -3.89 -23.50
N GLU A 222 -1.81 -4.57 -23.95
CA GLU A 222 -1.91 -6.03 -23.90
C GLU A 222 -0.94 -6.71 -24.88
N GLN A 223 -0.82 -6.20 -26.11
CA GLN A 223 0.18 -6.66 -27.07
C GLN A 223 1.61 -6.46 -26.53
N GLN A 224 1.89 -5.31 -25.90
CA GLN A 224 3.18 -5.06 -25.27
C GLN A 224 3.46 -6.03 -24.10
N ARG A 225 2.46 -6.31 -23.25
CA ARG A 225 2.57 -7.30 -22.17
C ARG A 225 2.88 -8.69 -22.72
N GLN A 226 2.23 -9.10 -23.80
CA GLN A 226 2.47 -10.38 -24.45
C GLN A 226 3.88 -10.46 -25.04
N LEU A 227 4.36 -9.41 -25.73
CA LEU A 227 5.72 -9.34 -26.26
C LEU A 227 6.78 -9.37 -25.15
N ILE A 228 6.53 -8.68 -24.02
CA ILE A 228 7.42 -8.72 -22.87
C ILE A 228 7.42 -10.12 -22.25
N ALA A 229 6.25 -10.75 -22.09
CA ALA A 229 6.14 -12.11 -21.55
C ALA A 229 6.87 -13.14 -22.43
N GLU A 230 6.76 -13.03 -23.76
CA GLU A 230 7.53 -13.85 -24.70
C GLU A 230 9.03 -13.57 -24.61
N GLY A 231 9.43 -12.30 -24.48
CA GLY A 231 10.81 -11.91 -24.26
C GLY A 231 11.41 -12.48 -22.97
N MET A 232 10.62 -12.48 -21.90
CA MET A 232 11.02 -13.02 -20.59
C MET A 232 11.25 -14.53 -20.64
N LYS A 233 10.47 -15.29 -21.42
CA LYS A 233 10.68 -16.73 -21.63
C LYS A 233 12.01 -17.08 -22.32
N ARG A 234 12.63 -16.14 -23.06
CA ARG A 234 13.90 -16.36 -23.76
C ARG A 234 15.14 -16.02 -22.93
N LEU A 235 14.94 -15.50 -21.72
CA LEU A 235 16.01 -15.19 -20.79
C LEU A 235 16.43 -16.44 -20.00
N THR A 236 17.70 -16.51 -19.63
CA THR A 236 18.15 -17.54 -18.69
C THR A 236 17.65 -17.21 -17.27
N ALA A 237 17.58 -18.21 -16.38
CA ALA A 237 17.17 -18.01 -14.99
C ALA A 237 17.97 -16.91 -14.28
N VAL A 238 19.27 -16.81 -14.58
CA VAL A 238 20.15 -15.75 -14.04
C VAL A 238 19.78 -14.39 -14.64
N GLU A 239 19.51 -14.30 -15.95
CA GLU A 239 19.11 -13.04 -16.59
C GLU A 239 17.76 -12.55 -16.06
N HIS A 240 16.81 -13.46 -15.84
CA HIS A 240 15.51 -13.16 -15.24
C HIS A 240 15.69 -12.59 -13.83
N PHE A 241 16.46 -13.29 -12.99
CA PHE A 241 16.72 -12.84 -11.62
C PHE A 241 17.40 -11.47 -11.58
N VAL A 242 18.39 -11.21 -12.44
CA VAL A 242 19.07 -9.90 -12.50
C VAL A 242 18.11 -8.80 -12.93
N LEU A 243 17.25 -9.02 -13.93
CA LEU A 243 16.30 -8.00 -14.37
C LEU A 243 15.19 -7.75 -13.35
N GLU A 244 14.64 -8.80 -12.77
CA GLU A 244 13.62 -8.71 -11.73
C GLU A 244 14.15 -7.94 -10.53
N THR A 245 15.32 -8.32 -10.02
CA THR A 245 15.92 -7.64 -8.85
C THR A 245 16.43 -6.23 -9.17
N MET A 246 17.09 -5.99 -10.31
CA MET A 246 17.69 -4.67 -10.61
C MET A 246 16.76 -3.66 -11.27
N VAL A 247 15.75 -4.10 -12.03
CA VAL A 247 14.89 -3.23 -12.85
C VAL A 247 13.49 -3.14 -12.28
N ILE A 248 12.90 -4.28 -11.91
CA ILE A 248 11.53 -4.30 -11.36
C ILE A 248 11.55 -3.93 -9.87
N GLU A 249 12.46 -4.51 -9.10
CA GLU A 249 12.56 -4.26 -7.65
C GLU A 249 13.51 -3.11 -7.27
N ASN A 250 14.23 -2.55 -8.25
CA ASN A 250 15.19 -1.46 -8.07
C ASN A 250 16.20 -1.71 -6.91
N ARG A 251 16.72 -2.94 -6.79
CA ARG A 251 17.68 -3.33 -5.76
C ARG A 251 19.08 -2.81 -6.08
N GLU A 252 19.80 -2.40 -5.04
CA GLU A 252 21.22 -2.07 -5.17
C GLU A 252 22.07 -3.30 -5.50
N ALA A 253 23.05 -3.13 -6.39
CA ALA A 253 23.97 -4.17 -6.82
C ALA A 253 24.66 -4.92 -5.67
N LYS A 254 24.98 -4.22 -4.57
CA LYS A 254 25.61 -4.81 -3.38
C LYS A 254 24.73 -5.90 -2.74
N ASN A 255 23.42 -5.69 -2.72
CA ASN A 255 22.47 -6.62 -2.12
C ASN A 255 22.24 -7.85 -3.01
N ILE A 256 22.29 -7.64 -4.32
CA ILE A 256 22.13 -8.72 -5.32
C ILE A 256 23.34 -9.66 -5.29
N LEU A 257 24.56 -9.11 -5.20
CA LEU A 257 25.77 -9.91 -5.07
C LEU A 257 25.76 -10.77 -3.80
N LYS A 258 25.24 -10.24 -2.68
CA LYS A 258 25.02 -11.03 -1.46
C LYS A 258 23.99 -12.15 -1.69
N GLY A 259 22.92 -11.87 -2.41
CA GLY A 259 21.91 -12.87 -2.79
C GLY A 259 22.50 -14.01 -3.63
N PHE A 260 23.40 -13.71 -4.57
CA PHE A 260 24.10 -14.73 -5.36
C PHE A 260 25.00 -15.63 -4.53
N ILE A 261 25.72 -15.09 -3.56
CA ILE A 261 26.53 -15.88 -2.63
C ILE A 261 25.64 -16.79 -1.78
N LEU A 262 24.55 -16.25 -1.23
CA LEU A 262 23.63 -17.00 -0.36
C LEU A 262 22.90 -18.13 -1.09
N LEU A 263 22.49 -17.90 -2.34
CA LEU A 263 21.74 -18.88 -3.14
C LEU A 263 22.64 -19.80 -3.98
N GLY A 264 23.96 -19.66 -3.88
CA GLY A 264 24.92 -20.44 -4.69
C GLY A 264 24.79 -20.17 -6.20
N ILE A 265 24.20 -19.05 -6.61
CA ILE A 265 23.93 -18.74 -8.02
C ILE A 265 25.18 -18.17 -8.66
N SER A 266 25.69 -18.86 -9.68
CA SER A 266 26.81 -18.38 -10.49
C SER A 266 26.32 -17.69 -11.76
N ILE A 267 26.84 -16.48 -12.04
CA ILE A 267 26.54 -15.75 -13.29
C ILE A 267 27.14 -16.47 -14.51
N LYS A 268 28.31 -17.08 -14.36
CA LYS A 268 29.04 -17.72 -15.44
C LYS A 268 29.52 -19.10 -14.98
N PRO A 269 29.24 -20.17 -15.74
CA PRO A 269 29.69 -21.51 -15.38
C PRO A 269 31.20 -21.52 -15.09
N GLY A 270 31.57 -22.05 -13.94
CA GLY A 270 32.96 -22.10 -13.45
C GLY A 270 33.44 -20.89 -12.64
N VAL A 271 32.63 -19.83 -12.47
CA VAL A 271 32.97 -18.69 -11.60
C VAL A 271 32.22 -18.82 -10.29
N ALA A 272 32.93 -18.92 -9.17
CA ALA A 272 32.30 -18.93 -7.85
C ALA A 272 31.49 -17.63 -7.63
N PRO A 273 30.30 -17.69 -6.98
CA PRO A 273 29.47 -16.52 -6.71
C PRO A 273 30.23 -15.38 -6.02
N GLU A 274 31.17 -15.73 -5.13
CA GLU A 274 32.05 -14.82 -4.38
C GLU A 274 33.00 -14.00 -5.25
N LYS A 275 33.36 -14.52 -6.44
CA LYS A 275 34.25 -13.84 -7.39
C LYS A 275 33.49 -12.92 -8.34
N THR A 276 32.17 -12.84 -8.18
CA THR A 276 31.32 -12.01 -9.02
C THR A 276 31.37 -10.56 -8.57
N ASN A 277 31.69 -9.64 -9.49
CA ASN A 277 31.82 -8.23 -9.16
C ASN A 277 30.64 -7.37 -9.69
N ARG A 278 30.56 -6.13 -9.19
CA ARG A 278 29.51 -5.18 -9.57
C ARG A 278 29.48 -4.91 -11.08
N GLN A 279 30.64 -4.85 -11.74
CA GLN A 279 30.73 -4.58 -13.17
C GLN A 279 30.14 -5.72 -14.01
N GLN A 280 30.41 -6.97 -13.63
CA GLN A 280 29.84 -8.16 -14.28
C GLN A 280 28.32 -8.20 -14.14
N LEU A 281 27.78 -7.81 -12.98
CA LEU A 281 26.34 -7.71 -12.77
C LEU A 281 25.71 -6.65 -13.70
N PHE A 282 26.28 -5.45 -13.79
CA PHE A 282 25.78 -4.41 -14.71
C PHE A 282 25.95 -4.78 -16.18
N TYR A 283 27.02 -5.48 -16.54
CA TYR A 283 27.21 -6.04 -17.88
C TYR A 283 26.10 -7.04 -18.20
N PHE A 284 25.76 -7.93 -17.26
CA PHE A 284 24.69 -8.91 -17.43
C PHE A 284 23.32 -8.25 -17.56
N LYS A 285 23.03 -7.22 -16.74
CA LYS A 285 21.83 -6.38 -16.88
C LYS A 285 21.73 -5.79 -18.29
N ARG A 286 22.80 -5.17 -18.79
CA ARG A 286 22.82 -4.58 -20.15
C ARG A 286 22.62 -5.65 -21.22
N LYS A 287 23.23 -6.82 -21.08
CA LYS A 287 23.08 -7.95 -22.00
C LYS A 287 21.64 -8.48 -22.03
N ALA A 288 21.01 -8.63 -20.87
CA ALA A 288 19.63 -9.10 -20.75
C ALA A 288 18.64 -8.07 -21.33
N LEU A 289 18.84 -6.77 -21.06
CA LEU A 289 18.06 -5.70 -21.69
C LEU A 289 18.24 -5.64 -23.22
N ALA A 290 19.46 -5.86 -23.72
CA ALA A 290 19.72 -5.91 -25.16
C ALA A 290 19.02 -7.09 -25.84
N LYS A 291 18.92 -8.25 -25.17
CA LYS A 291 18.13 -9.39 -25.64
C LYS A 291 16.64 -9.05 -25.68
N LEU A 292 16.09 -8.48 -24.62
CA LEU A 292 14.69 -8.07 -24.59
C LEU A 292 14.36 -7.03 -25.67
N ARG A 293 15.26 -6.06 -25.92
CA ARG A 293 15.11 -5.06 -26.98
C ARG A 293 15.03 -5.67 -28.39
N LYS A 294 15.78 -6.75 -28.64
CA LYS A 294 15.70 -7.48 -29.92
C LYS A 294 14.36 -8.20 -30.09
N VAL A 295 13.76 -8.68 -28.99
CA VAL A 295 12.49 -9.41 -29.03
C VAL A 295 11.30 -8.44 -29.14
N SER A 296 11.36 -7.29 -28.48
CA SER A 296 10.26 -6.31 -28.45
C SER A 296 10.17 -5.40 -29.69
N LYS A 297 11.07 -5.55 -30.68
CA LYS A 297 11.17 -4.67 -31.88
C LYS A 297 11.18 -3.16 -31.56
N LEU A 298 11.53 -2.76 -30.33
CA LEU A 298 11.67 -1.36 -29.86
C LEU A 298 12.94 -0.68 -30.41
N GLY A 299 13.22 -0.89 -31.70
CA GLY A 299 14.45 -0.43 -32.37
C GLY A 299 14.40 -0.41 -33.89
N ALA A 300 13.23 -0.50 -34.52
CA ALA A 300 13.08 -0.25 -35.97
C ALA A 300 12.71 1.22 -36.29
N CYS A 301 13.06 2.16 -35.40
CA CYS A 301 13.01 3.58 -35.73
C CYS A 301 14.18 4.31 -35.07
N ARG A 302 15.01 4.91 -35.94
CA ARG A 302 16.10 5.87 -35.72
C ARG A 302 17.44 5.30 -35.23
N THR A 303 18.30 4.96 -36.20
CA THR A 303 19.29 5.89 -36.79
C THR A 303 19.21 5.78 -38.29
#